data_AF-A0A9E5H130-F1
#
_entry.id   AF-A0A9E5H130-F1
#
_cell.length_a   1.000
_cell.length_b   1.000
_cell.length_c   1.000
_cell.angle_alpha   90.00
_cell.angle_beta   90.00
_cell.angle_gamma   90.00
#
_symmetry.space_group_name_H-M   'P 1'
#
loop_
_entity.id
_entity.type
_entity.pdbx_description
1 polymer ?
#
loop_
_entity_poly.entity_id
_entity_poly.type
_entity_poly.pdbx_seq_one_letter_code
_entity_poly.pdbx_strand_id
1 'polypeptide(L)'
;MKKALYYMPDISGFTKFVNNTEVEHSIHIIAELLEILLDSTTLDLQLVEIEGDALFMFTTKIPSYEQLMQQITTMLEAFHKHTKNYDKMRICDCGSCKTTTNLELKFLVHYGDLAFIKVKHIKKPYGSDVIKIHRLLKNKIAANEYVLFTNAVFELYKDKLDHSWQKTTENYDLTNLDYFYKNLEIIKDKIQIENTASNSKKLENTLPVLTIEKTFNANIQDVYNYVTELKYRHLWDKEVKRIEYDESKINRIGTEHNCVLKLGNLKFETISTPSSNSLVYGEKTKDMMFTNNYSYLIKLQKKNENTTQITLTIYLDFNTIGTFIKSTILKMVSKMWNYKLEHLHEISKNKIQ
;
A
#
# COMPACT_ATOMS: atom_id res chain seq x y z
N MET A 1 -0.65 1.24 -41.90
CA MET A 1 -0.57 1.91 -40.59
C MET A 1 0.45 1.17 -39.75
N LYS A 2 1.10 1.82 -38.77
CA LYS A 2 2.02 1.10 -37.86
C LYS A 2 1.19 0.17 -36.98
N LYS A 3 1.70 -1.03 -36.72
CA LYS A 3 1.09 -1.98 -35.79
C LYS A 3 1.70 -1.84 -34.40
N ALA A 4 0.93 -2.15 -33.38
CA ALA A 4 1.38 -2.16 -31.99
C ALA A 4 0.68 -3.25 -31.18
N LEU A 5 1.32 -3.64 -30.08
CA LEU A 5 0.72 -4.44 -29.03
C LEU A 5 0.27 -3.50 -27.92
N TYR A 6 -1.02 -3.55 -27.59
CA TYR A 6 -1.64 -2.86 -26.46
C TYR A 6 -1.69 -3.80 -25.27
N TYR A 7 -1.34 -3.27 -24.10
CA TYR A 7 -1.19 -4.03 -22.87
C TYR A 7 -1.82 -3.25 -21.73
N MET A 8 -2.79 -3.86 -21.04
CA MET A 8 -3.55 -3.25 -19.96
C MET A 8 -3.64 -4.17 -18.76
N PRO A 9 -2.77 -4.04 -17.75
CA PRO A 9 -3.03 -4.58 -16.43
C PRO A 9 -4.14 -3.75 -15.76
N ASP A 10 -5.06 -4.43 -15.09
CA ASP A 10 -6.22 -3.86 -14.38
C ASP A 10 -6.44 -4.59 -13.05
N ILE A 11 -6.66 -3.86 -11.96
CA ILE A 11 -6.78 -4.43 -10.62
C ILE A 11 -8.20 -4.94 -10.36
N SER A 12 -8.38 -6.25 -10.42
CA SER A 12 -9.63 -6.91 -10.07
C SER A 12 -10.00 -6.69 -8.60
N GLY A 13 -11.28 -6.40 -8.34
CA GLY A 13 -11.80 -6.14 -6.99
C GLY A 13 -11.77 -4.66 -6.56
N PHE A 14 -11.20 -3.77 -7.38
CA PHE A 14 -11.06 -2.34 -7.10
C PHE A 14 -12.37 -1.63 -6.70
N THR A 15 -13.45 -1.79 -7.47
CA THR A 15 -14.72 -1.09 -7.17
C THR A 15 -15.25 -1.44 -5.78
N LYS A 16 -15.13 -2.72 -5.36
CA LYS A 16 -15.53 -3.16 -4.02
C LYS A 16 -14.58 -2.62 -2.96
N PHE A 17 -13.29 -2.53 -3.28
CA PHE A 17 -12.26 -1.99 -2.41
C PHE A 17 -12.48 -0.50 -2.12
N VAL A 18 -12.71 0.34 -3.13
CA VAL A 18 -12.90 1.78 -2.92
C VAL A 18 -14.23 2.09 -2.21
N ASN A 19 -15.32 1.38 -2.54
CA ASN A 19 -16.65 1.69 -2.01
C ASN A 19 -16.88 1.27 -0.55
N ASN A 20 -16.15 0.27 -0.05
CA ASN A 20 -16.37 -0.28 1.30
C ASN A 20 -15.33 0.15 2.32
N THR A 21 -14.52 1.16 2.00
CA THR A 21 -13.31 1.45 2.78
C THR A 21 -13.02 2.93 2.90
N GLU A 22 -12.08 3.26 3.78
CA GLU A 22 -11.59 4.60 4.01
C GLU A 22 -10.92 5.13 2.73
N VAL A 23 -11.52 6.18 2.15
CA VAL A 23 -11.19 6.71 0.81
C VAL A 23 -9.73 7.15 0.69
N GLU A 24 -9.18 7.78 1.73
CA GLU A 24 -7.81 8.28 1.69
C GLU A 24 -6.78 7.13 1.60
N HIS A 25 -6.90 6.12 2.47
CA HIS A 25 -5.99 4.96 2.44
C HIS A 25 -6.17 4.15 1.15
N SER A 26 -7.39 4.01 0.63
CA SER A 26 -7.59 3.27 -0.61
C SER A 26 -6.89 3.94 -1.80
N ILE A 27 -6.88 5.27 -1.88
CA ILE A 27 -6.14 6.01 -2.92
C ILE A 27 -4.64 5.72 -2.85
N HIS A 28 -4.03 5.82 -1.66
CA HIS A 28 -2.59 5.58 -1.50
C HIS A 28 -2.19 4.14 -1.84
N ILE A 29 -2.99 3.16 -1.42
CA ILE A 29 -2.73 1.74 -1.71
C ILE A 29 -2.77 1.49 -3.21
N ILE A 30 -3.78 2.01 -3.91
CA ILE A 30 -3.92 1.79 -5.35
C ILE A 30 -2.81 2.52 -6.12
N ALA A 31 -2.46 3.74 -5.74
CA ALA A 31 -1.33 4.46 -6.34
C ALA A 31 -0.03 3.65 -6.22
N GLU A 32 0.28 3.15 -5.02
CA GLU A 32 1.47 2.34 -4.78
C GLU A 32 1.45 1.03 -5.61
N LEU A 33 0.30 0.37 -5.73
CA LEU A 33 0.17 -0.84 -6.55
C LEU A 33 0.37 -0.55 -8.05
N LEU A 34 -0.16 0.57 -8.57
CA LEU A 34 0.04 0.98 -9.96
C LEU A 34 1.50 1.33 -10.24
N GLU A 35 2.19 2.00 -9.31
CA GLU A 35 3.62 2.27 -9.38
C GLU A 35 4.43 0.96 -9.44
N ILE A 36 4.10 -0.03 -8.61
CA ILE A 36 4.74 -1.36 -8.64
C ILE A 36 4.56 -2.05 -9.99
N LEU A 37 3.39 -1.94 -10.61
CA LEU A 37 3.16 -2.48 -11.95
C LEU A 37 4.01 -1.78 -13.00
N LEU A 38 4.15 -0.45 -12.92
CA LEU A 38 5.03 0.30 -13.83
C LEU A 38 6.50 -0.08 -13.62
N ASP A 39 6.97 -0.13 -12.38
CA ASP A 39 8.36 -0.44 -12.04
C ASP A 39 8.76 -1.89 -12.38
N SER A 40 7.79 -2.80 -12.44
CA SER A 40 8.00 -4.20 -12.85
C SER A 40 7.92 -4.42 -14.38
N THR A 41 7.85 -3.34 -15.15
CA THR A 41 7.86 -3.39 -16.61
C THR A 41 9.26 -3.70 -17.14
N THR A 42 9.40 -4.85 -17.80
CA THR A 42 10.62 -5.35 -18.46
C THR A 42 10.60 -5.14 -19.98
N LEU A 43 9.41 -5.01 -20.57
CA LEU A 43 9.22 -4.72 -21.99
C LEU A 43 9.33 -3.22 -22.27
N ASP A 44 9.59 -2.85 -23.53
CA ASP A 44 9.59 -1.45 -23.99
C ASP A 44 8.14 -0.94 -24.19
N LEU A 45 7.39 -0.89 -23.09
CA LEU A 45 6.02 -0.41 -23.02
C LEU A 45 5.99 1.09 -22.73
N GLN A 46 5.22 1.83 -23.51
CA GLN A 46 4.97 3.26 -23.30
C GLN A 46 3.63 3.44 -22.59
N LEU A 47 3.65 4.06 -21.41
CA LEU A 47 2.46 4.47 -20.67
C LEU A 47 1.72 5.58 -21.43
N VAL A 48 0.44 5.36 -21.68
CA VAL A 48 -0.47 6.32 -22.34
C VAL A 48 -1.26 7.08 -21.30
N GLU A 49 -1.90 6.34 -20.40
CA GLU A 49 -2.79 6.88 -19.38
C GLU A 49 -3.02 5.87 -18.25
N ILE A 50 -3.43 6.42 -17.11
CA ILE A 50 -3.89 5.69 -15.93
C ILE A 50 -5.40 5.88 -15.87
N GLU A 51 -6.17 4.80 -15.82
CA GLU A 51 -7.63 4.80 -15.86
C GLU A 51 -8.21 4.22 -14.57
N GLY A 52 -8.19 5.01 -13.48
CA GLY A 52 -8.56 4.51 -12.17
C GLY A 52 -7.55 3.47 -11.70
N ASP A 53 -7.87 2.19 -11.87
CA ASP A 53 -7.12 1.00 -11.48
C ASP A 53 -6.44 0.25 -12.64
N ALA A 54 -6.56 0.76 -13.87
CA ALA A 54 -5.90 0.21 -15.05
C ALA A 54 -4.74 1.08 -15.56
N LEU A 55 -3.74 0.44 -16.16
CA LEU A 55 -2.67 1.12 -16.89
C LEU A 55 -2.80 0.85 -18.39
N PHE A 56 -3.04 1.88 -19.22
CA PHE A 56 -3.00 1.68 -20.67
C PHE A 56 -1.60 1.91 -21.22
N MET A 57 -1.00 0.85 -21.76
CA MET A 57 0.33 0.88 -22.35
C MET A 57 0.34 0.30 -23.77
N PHE A 58 1.34 0.68 -24.58
CA PHE A 58 1.59 0.03 -25.87
C PHE A 58 3.07 -0.12 -26.18
N THR A 59 3.40 -1.03 -27.09
CA THR A 59 4.72 -1.12 -27.71
C THR A 59 4.62 -1.35 -29.22
N THR A 60 5.52 -0.75 -29.99
CA THR A 60 5.71 -1.08 -31.41
C THR A 60 6.77 -2.16 -31.63
N LYS A 61 7.53 -2.52 -30.59
CA LYS A 61 8.49 -3.61 -30.61
C LYS A 61 7.79 -4.87 -30.11
N ILE A 62 7.15 -5.58 -31.03
CA ILE A 62 6.31 -6.73 -30.70
C ILE A 62 7.16 -7.81 -30.01
N PRO A 63 6.86 -8.15 -28.73
CA PRO A 63 7.63 -9.14 -27.97
C PRO A 63 7.37 -10.56 -28.49
N SER A 64 8.27 -11.49 -28.18
CA SER A 64 7.96 -12.91 -28.32
C SER A 64 6.86 -13.32 -27.31
N TYR A 65 6.20 -14.45 -27.56
CA TYR A 65 5.20 -14.98 -26.62
C TYR A 65 5.81 -15.21 -25.24
N GLU A 66 7.03 -15.77 -25.19
CA GLU A 66 7.76 -16.04 -23.96
C GLU A 66 8.07 -14.75 -23.19
N GLN A 67 8.48 -13.69 -23.89
CA GLN A 67 8.72 -12.38 -23.28
C GLN A 67 7.44 -11.75 -22.72
N LEU A 68 6.32 -11.84 -23.45
CA LEU A 68 5.03 -11.32 -23.00
C LEU A 68 4.52 -12.08 -21.77
N MET A 69 4.61 -13.41 -21.77
CA MET A 69 4.21 -14.22 -20.61
C MET A 69 5.12 -13.96 -19.41
N GLN A 70 6.43 -13.79 -19.63
CA GLN A 70 7.36 -13.42 -18.56
C GLN A 70 7.02 -12.05 -17.96
N GLN A 71 6.65 -11.06 -18.79
CA GLN A 71 6.20 -9.75 -18.31
C GLN A 71 4.97 -9.88 -17.38
N ILE A 72 3.99 -10.68 -17.79
CA ILE A 72 2.78 -10.94 -16.99
C ILE A 72 3.14 -11.59 -15.67
N THR A 73 3.97 -12.64 -15.69
CA THR A 73 4.42 -13.33 -14.46
C THR A 73 5.18 -12.39 -13.53
N THR A 74 6.12 -11.59 -14.04
CA THR A 74 6.90 -10.64 -13.24
C THR A 74 6.04 -9.57 -12.58
N MET A 75 5.07 -8.98 -13.31
CA MET A 75 4.11 -8.02 -12.73
C MET A 75 3.23 -8.68 -11.66
N LEU A 76 2.73 -9.88 -11.93
CA LEU A 76 1.88 -10.61 -11.00
C LEU A 76 2.61 -10.97 -9.70
N GLU A 77 3.86 -11.43 -9.81
CA GLU A 77 4.73 -11.71 -8.66
C GLU A 77 5.03 -10.45 -7.84
N ALA A 78 5.37 -9.35 -8.50
CA ALA A 78 5.63 -8.08 -7.85
C ALA A 78 4.40 -7.57 -7.09
N PHE A 79 3.22 -7.63 -7.73
CA PHE A 79 1.93 -7.25 -7.14
C PHE A 79 1.62 -8.06 -5.87
N HIS A 80 1.61 -9.39 -5.95
CA HIS A 80 1.27 -10.26 -4.80
C HIS A 80 2.31 -10.20 -3.68
N LYS A 81 3.59 -10.07 -4.03
CA LYS A 81 4.65 -9.86 -3.05
C LYS A 81 4.43 -8.54 -2.30
N HIS A 82 4.03 -7.49 -3.02
CA HIS A 82 3.75 -6.19 -2.43
C HIS A 82 2.55 -6.23 -1.49
N THR A 83 1.38 -6.73 -1.94
CA THR A 83 0.16 -6.80 -1.10
C THR A 83 0.38 -7.64 0.16
N LYS A 84 1.14 -8.74 0.07
CA LYS A 84 1.49 -9.58 1.24
C LYS A 84 2.45 -8.87 2.20
N ASN A 85 3.46 -8.17 1.68
CA ASN A 85 4.36 -7.38 2.52
C ASN A 85 3.64 -6.22 3.19
N TYR A 86 2.73 -5.55 2.46
CA TYR A 86 1.86 -4.53 3.00
C TYR A 86 1.10 -5.06 4.22
N ASP A 87 0.39 -6.19 4.10
CA ASP A 87 -0.38 -6.76 5.21
C ASP A 87 0.50 -7.13 6.42
N LYS A 88 1.73 -7.60 6.21
CA LYS A 88 2.69 -7.88 7.29
C LYS A 88 3.17 -6.61 8.02
N MET A 89 3.29 -5.49 7.32
CA MET A 89 3.84 -4.24 7.85
C MET A 89 2.75 -3.28 8.33
N ARG A 90 1.50 -3.51 7.93
CA ARG A 90 0.35 -2.68 8.23
C ARG A 90 0.13 -2.53 9.74
N ILE A 91 -0.07 -1.29 10.17
CA ILE A 91 -0.48 -0.94 11.53
C ILE A 91 -1.98 -0.62 11.61
N CYS A 92 -2.59 -0.17 10.52
CA CYS A 92 -3.98 0.26 10.48
C CYS A 92 -4.92 -0.91 10.19
N ASP A 93 -5.94 -1.12 11.01
CA ASP A 93 -6.92 -2.21 10.88
C ASP A 93 -8.22 -1.82 10.14
N CYS A 94 -8.16 -0.75 9.34
CA CYS A 94 -9.28 -0.25 8.56
C CYS A 94 -9.67 -1.17 7.39
N GLY A 95 -10.79 -0.89 6.73
CA GLY A 95 -11.36 -1.75 5.70
C GLY A 95 -10.42 -1.98 4.50
N SER A 96 -9.85 -0.90 3.94
CA SER A 96 -8.97 -0.98 2.76
C SER A 96 -7.65 -1.63 3.11
N CYS A 97 -7.10 -1.23 4.23
CA CYS A 97 -5.91 -1.81 4.83
C CYS A 97 -6.02 -3.34 4.98
N LYS A 98 -7.13 -3.87 5.52
CA LYS A 98 -7.34 -5.31 5.70
C LYS A 98 -7.62 -6.08 4.40
N THR A 99 -8.25 -5.43 3.43
CA THR A 99 -8.71 -6.09 2.20
C THR A 99 -7.74 -5.95 1.03
N THR A 100 -6.57 -5.33 1.25
CA THR A 100 -5.53 -5.17 0.21
C THR A 100 -5.08 -6.51 -0.38
N THR A 101 -5.00 -7.57 0.42
CA THR A 101 -4.63 -8.93 -0.02
C THR A 101 -5.71 -9.64 -0.84
N ASN A 102 -6.93 -9.08 -0.87
CA ASN A 102 -8.03 -9.59 -1.70
C ASN A 102 -8.03 -8.98 -3.11
N LEU A 103 -7.19 -7.97 -3.36
CA LEU A 103 -7.01 -7.42 -4.70
C LEU A 103 -6.29 -8.46 -5.57
N GLU A 104 -6.71 -8.54 -6.82
CA GLU A 104 -6.20 -9.48 -7.82
C GLU A 104 -5.89 -8.71 -9.10
N LEU A 105 -5.26 -9.36 -10.07
CA LEU A 105 -4.78 -8.66 -11.26
C LEU A 105 -5.19 -9.40 -12.53
N LYS A 106 -5.78 -8.68 -13.49
CA LYS A 106 -6.02 -9.20 -14.83
C LYS A 106 -5.24 -8.40 -15.87
N PHE A 107 -4.96 -9.05 -17.00
CA PHE A 107 -4.19 -8.45 -18.09
C PHE A 107 -4.95 -8.57 -19.39
N LEU A 108 -5.08 -7.47 -20.12
CA LEU A 108 -5.71 -7.44 -21.44
C LEU A 108 -4.65 -7.11 -22.49
N VAL A 109 -4.59 -7.93 -23.53
CA VAL A 109 -3.60 -7.77 -24.61
C VAL A 109 -4.29 -7.77 -25.96
N HIS A 110 -4.01 -6.73 -26.74
CA HIS A 110 -4.52 -6.56 -28.09
C HIS A 110 -3.39 -6.27 -29.07
N TYR A 111 -3.54 -6.70 -30.33
CA TYR A 111 -2.62 -6.40 -31.42
C TYR A 111 -3.41 -5.78 -32.56
N GLY A 112 -3.02 -4.58 -32.98
CA GLY A 112 -3.83 -3.76 -33.88
C GLY A 112 -3.09 -2.59 -34.49
N ASP A 113 -3.84 -1.75 -35.21
CA ASP A 113 -3.35 -0.51 -35.80
C ASP A 113 -3.17 0.57 -34.74
N LEU A 114 -1.98 1.18 -34.76
CA LEU A 114 -1.63 2.34 -33.94
C LEU A 114 -1.74 3.61 -34.78
N ALA A 115 -2.75 4.41 -34.47
CA ALA A 115 -2.88 5.79 -34.90
C ALA A 115 -2.93 6.70 -33.68
N PHE A 116 -2.59 7.98 -33.88
CA PHE A 116 -2.60 8.97 -32.81
C PHE A 116 -3.52 10.13 -33.16
N ILE A 117 -4.21 10.65 -32.15
CA ILE A 117 -4.80 11.97 -32.19
C ILE A 117 -3.91 12.94 -31.42
N LYS A 118 -3.74 14.17 -31.93
CA LYS A 118 -3.04 15.25 -31.23
C LYS A 118 -4.00 16.41 -30.98
N VAL A 119 -4.19 16.77 -29.72
CA VAL A 119 -4.98 17.92 -29.29
C VAL A 119 -4.08 18.80 -28.42
N LYS A 120 -3.75 20.00 -28.90
CA LYS A 120 -2.73 20.87 -28.29
C LYS A 120 -1.39 20.10 -28.12
N HIS A 121 -0.92 19.92 -26.89
CA HIS A 121 0.32 19.20 -26.55
C HIS A 121 0.07 17.73 -26.20
N ILE A 122 -1.19 17.30 -26.11
CA ILE A 122 -1.55 15.92 -25.75
C ILE A 122 -1.59 15.09 -27.03
N LYS A 123 -0.84 13.98 -27.03
CA LYS A 123 -0.84 12.98 -28.11
C LYS A 123 -1.22 11.63 -27.52
N LYS A 124 -2.31 11.03 -27.99
CA LYS A 124 -2.81 9.74 -27.48
C LYS A 124 -3.12 8.77 -28.64
N PRO A 125 -2.96 7.46 -28.44
CA PRO A 125 -3.50 6.45 -29.34
C PRO A 125 -4.99 6.70 -29.58
N TYR A 126 -5.44 6.51 -30.81
CA TYR A 126 -6.83 6.72 -31.21
C TYR A 126 -7.21 5.75 -32.32
N GLY A 127 -8.45 5.28 -32.30
CA GLY A 127 -9.02 4.43 -33.34
C GLY A 127 -9.76 3.22 -32.79
N SER A 128 -10.24 2.38 -33.71
CA SER A 128 -11.06 1.21 -33.39
C SER A 128 -10.37 0.22 -32.46
N ASP A 129 -9.06 0.03 -32.59
CA ASP A 129 -8.32 -0.94 -31.78
C ASP A 129 -8.13 -0.47 -30.33
N VAL A 130 -8.06 0.85 -30.10
CA VAL A 130 -8.10 1.44 -28.75
C VAL A 130 -9.48 1.20 -28.14
N ILE A 131 -10.56 1.44 -28.89
CA ILE A 131 -11.94 1.21 -28.42
C ILE A 131 -12.15 -0.27 -28.06
N LYS A 132 -11.63 -1.20 -28.86
CA LYS A 132 -11.74 -2.65 -28.59
C LYS A 132 -11.14 -3.04 -27.26
N ILE A 133 -9.90 -2.64 -26.96
CA ILE A 133 -9.23 -3.06 -25.72
C ILE A 133 -9.90 -2.45 -24.48
N HIS A 134 -10.35 -1.19 -24.55
CA HIS A 134 -11.07 -0.56 -23.43
C HIS A 134 -12.44 -1.20 -23.17
N ARG A 135 -13.14 -1.65 -24.21
CA ARG A 135 -14.39 -2.42 -24.04
C ARG A 135 -14.16 -3.71 -23.26
N LEU A 136 -13.06 -4.40 -23.54
CA LEU A 136 -12.71 -5.65 -22.88
C LEU A 136 -12.41 -5.49 -21.39
N LEU A 137 -12.16 -4.28 -20.86
CA LEU A 137 -12.05 -4.07 -19.40
C LEU A 137 -13.31 -4.54 -18.65
N LYS A 138 -14.48 -4.44 -19.30
CA LYS A 138 -15.80 -4.82 -18.76
C LYS A 138 -16.25 -6.23 -19.15
N ASN A 139 -15.32 -7.12 -19.51
CA ASN A 139 -15.64 -8.51 -19.83
C ASN A 139 -16.24 -9.28 -18.64
N LYS A 140 -16.89 -10.41 -18.93
CA LYS A 140 -17.63 -11.22 -17.95
C LYS A 140 -16.93 -12.54 -17.62
N ILE A 141 -15.60 -12.60 -17.76
CA ILE A 141 -14.81 -13.74 -17.27
C ILE A 141 -15.03 -13.86 -15.76
N ALA A 142 -15.36 -15.07 -15.30
CA ALA A 142 -15.66 -15.34 -13.89
C ALA A 142 -14.41 -15.38 -12.99
N ALA A 143 -13.25 -15.70 -13.56
CA ALA A 143 -11.97 -15.61 -12.85
C ALA A 143 -11.61 -14.14 -12.64
N ASN A 144 -10.99 -13.82 -11.51
CA ASN A 144 -10.53 -12.47 -11.23
C ASN A 144 -9.07 -12.24 -11.65
N GLU A 145 -8.29 -13.32 -11.75
CA GLU A 145 -6.87 -13.29 -12.07
C GLU A 145 -6.60 -14.09 -13.34
N TYR A 146 -6.40 -13.37 -14.45
CA TYR A 146 -6.27 -13.97 -15.78
C TYR A 146 -5.54 -13.06 -16.76
N VAL A 147 -5.09 -13.65 -17.87
CA VAL A 147 -4.70 -12.91 -19.07
C VAL A 147 -5.74 -13.14 -20.16
N LEU A 148 -6.10 -12.08 -20.88
CA LEU A 148 -7.02 -12.06 -22.02
C LEU A 148 -6.27 -11.60 -23.27
N PHE A 149 -6.27 -12.44 -24.31
CA PHE A 149 -5.75 -12.15 -25.63
C PHE A 149 -6.90 -12.00 -26.62
N THR A 150 -6.97 -10.87 -27.32
CA THR A 150 -7.88 -10.75 -28.46
C THR A 150 -7.53 -11.75 -29.56
N ASN A 151 -8.47 -12.06 -30.46
CA ASN A 151 -8.20 -12.95 -31.60
C ASN A 151 -6.94 -12.54 -32.41
N ALA A 152 -6.65 -11.25 -32.54
CA ALA A 152 -5.46 -10.77 -33.25
C ALA A 152 -4.13 -11.17 -32.54
N VAL A 153 -4.13 -11.21 -31.21
CA VAL A 153 -2.97 -11.67 -30.42
C VAL A 153 -2.87 -13.18 -30.44
N PHE A 154 -4.01 -13.88 -30.41
CA PHE A 154 -4.05 -15.32 -30.61
C PHE A 154 -3.40 -15.72 -31.94
N GLU A 155 -3.81 -15.10 -33.06
CA GLU A 155 -3.23 -15.39 -34.37
C GLU A 155 -1.72 -15.08 -34.45
N LEU A 156 -1.27 -14.02 -33.76
CA LEU A 156 0.14 -13.66 -33.68
C LEU A 156 1.00 -14.74 -33.01
N TYR A 157 0.44 -15.48 -32.06
CA TYR A 157 1.16 -16.46 -31.24
C TYR A 157 0.61 -17.90 -31.35
N LYS A 158 -0.25 -18.19 -32.33
CA LYS A 158 -1.08 -19.41 -32.42
C LYS A 158 -0.32 -20.72 -32.16
N ASP A 159 0.94 -20.81 -32.61
CA ASP A 159 1.78 -22.02 -32.49
C ASP A 159 2.38 -22.21 -31.08
N LYS A 160 2.16 -21.26 -30.18
CA LYS A 160 2.70 -21.23 -28.80
C LYS A 160 1.61 -21.38 -27.73
N LEU A 161 0.34 -21.27 -28.10
CA LEU A 161 -0.76 -21.39 -27.16
C LEU A 161 -1.10 -22.87 -26.93
N ASP A 162 -1.20 -23.24 -25.65
CA ASP A 162 -1.52 -24.59 -25.19
C ASP A 162 -3.03 -24.75 -24.90
N HIS A 163 -3.44 -25.94 -24.44
CA HIS A 163 -4.84 -26.25 -24.10
C HIS A 163 -5.38 -25.50 -22.86
N SER A 164 -4.57 -24.73 -22.14
CA SER A 164 -5.04 -23.94 -20.98
C SER A 164 -5.77 -22.66 -21.38
N TRP A 165 -5.67 -22.26 -22.66
CA TRP A 165 -6.40 -21.11 -23.20
C TRP A 165 -7.84 -21.49 -23.56
N GLN A 166 -8.79 -20.67 -23.11
CA GLN A 166 -10.23 -20.84 -23.35
C GLN A 166 -10.72 -19.76 -24.29
N LYS A 167 -11.41 -20.15 -25.38
CA LYS A 167 -12.04 -19.21 -26.32
C LYS A 167 -13.40 -18.77 -25.77
N THR A 168 -13.71 -17.49 -25.90
CA THR A 168 -15.04 -16.93 -25.59
C THR A 168 -15.38 -15.82 -26.58
N THR A 169 -16.67 -15.63 -26.81
CA THR A 169 -17.21 -14.54 -27.61
C THR A 169 -18.20 -13.77 -26.75
N GLU A 170 -18.02 -12.45 -26.66
CA GLU A 170 -18.94 -11.57 -25.94
C GLU A 170 -19.49 -10.47 -26.85
N ASN A 171 -20.73 -10.08 -26.58
CA ASN A 171 -21.37 -8.97 -27.26
C ASN A 171 -21.14 -7.66 -26.50
N TYR A 172 -20.62 -6.67 -27.22
CA TYR A 172 -20.45 -5.29 -26.76
C TYR A 172 -21.19 -4.36 -27.72
N ASP A 173 -22.33 -3.83 -27.27
CA ASP A 173 -23.26 -2.99 -28.02
C ASP A 173 -23.75 -3.66 -29.33
N LEU A 174 -23.04 -3.41 -30.44
CA LEU A 174 -23.36 -3.87 -31.79
C LEU A 174 -22.24 -4.76 -32.38
N THR A 175 -21.23 -5.10 -31.58
CA THR A 175 -20.05 -5.85 -32.03
C THR A 175 -19.80 -7.06 -31.14
N ASN A 176 -19.66 -8.24 -31.76
CA ASN A 176 -19.15 -9.41 -31.08
C ASN A 176 -17.63 -9.38 -31.09
N LEU A 177 -17.01 -9.58 -29.93
CA LEU A 177 -15.57 -9.67 -29.76
C LEU A 177 -15.20 -11.09 -29.36
N ASP A 178 -14.42 -11.74 -30.22
CA ASP A 178 -13.77 -13.01 -29.93
C ASP A 178 -12.44 -12.76 -29.20
N TYR A 179 -12.25 -13.45 -28.08
CA TYR A 179 -11.01 -13.45 -27.33
C TYR A 179 -10.73 -14.81 -26.68
N PHE A 180 -9.50 -14.96 -26.23
CA PHE A 180 -9.01 -16.13 -25.52
C PHE A 180 -8.51 -15.68 -24.16
N TYR A 181 -8.72 -16.48 -23.12
CA TYR A 181 -8.18 -16.18 -21.82
C TYR A 181 -7.54 -17.39 -21.16
N LYS A 182 -6.63 -17.12 -20.23
CA LYS A 182 -5.95 -18.12 -19.41
C LYS A 182 -5.99 -17.67 -17.96
N ASN A 183 -6.51 -18.52 -17.08
CA ASN A 183 -6.56 -18.28 -15.63
C ASN A 183 -5.12 -18.32 -15.06
N LEU A 184 -4.80 -17.38 -14.17
CA LEU A 184 -3.50 -17.19 -13.54
C LEU A 184 -3.48 -17.49 -12.03
N GLU A 185 -4.59 -17.88 -11.42
CA GLU A 185 -4.73 -18.14 -9.96
C GLU A 185 -3.72 -19.19 -9.44
N ILE A 186 -3.32 -20.15 -10.27
CA ILE A 186 -2.32 -21.18 -9.91
C ILE A 186 -0.95 -20.55 -9.56
N ILE A 187 -0.63 -19.38 -10.12
CA ILE A 187 0.64 -18.67 -9.86
C ILE A 187 0.63 -18.04 -8.46
N LYS A 188 -0.52 -17.48 -8.04
CA LYS A 188 -0.74 -16.92 -6.70
C LYS A 188 -0.42 -17.93 -5.60
N ASP A 189 -0.90 -19.17 -5.75
CA ASP A 189 -0.68 -20.24 -4.77
C ASP A 189 0.81 -20.60 -4.59
N LYS A 190 1.59 -20.58 -5.67
CA LYS A 190 3.04 -20.85 -5.60
C LYS A 190 3.79 -19.75 -4.84
N ILE A 191 3.46 -18.48 -5.07
CA ILE A 191 4.05 -17.33 -4.38
C ILE A 191 3.74 -17.34 -2.87
N GLN A 192 2.57 -17.89 -2.49
CA GLN A 192 2.19 -18.02 -1.08
C GLN A 192 3.10 -18.97 -0.31
N ILE A 193 3.53 -20.07 -0.93
CA ILE A 193 4.32 -21.15 -0.31
C ILE A 193 5.77 -20.73 -0.01
N GLU A 194 6.43 -20.00 -0.92
CA GLU A 194 7.85 -19.64 -0.75
C GLU A 194 8.11 -18.61 0.37
N ASN A 195 7.10 -17.82 0.72
CA ASN A 195 7.25 -16.64 1.58
C ASN A 195 6.86 -16.83 3.06
N THR A 196 6.50 -18.06 3.47
CA THR A 196 6.29 -18.42 4.89
C THR A 196 7.60 -18.64 5.66
N ALA A 197 8.75 -18.67 4.98
CA ALA A 197 10.05 -18.96 5.60
C ALA A 197 10.83 -17.75 6.16
N SER A 198 10.28 -16.54 6.16
CA SER A 198 11.05 -15.32 6.49
C SER A 198 10.63 -14.64 7.80
N ASN A 199 11.34 -15.04 8.85
CA ASN A 199 11.83 -14.29 10.02
C ASN A 199 10.97 -13.15 10.61
N SER A 200 10.32 -13.46 11.72
CA SER A 200 10.01 -12.49 12.77
C SER A 200 11.32 -12.12 13.48
N LYS A 201 11.84 -10.91 13.23
CA LYS A 201 12.80 -10.30 14.16
C LYS A 201 12.06 -10.04 15.46
N LYS A 202 12.28 -10.90 16.45
CA LYS A 202 11.90 -10.68 17.85
C LYS A 202 12.47 -9.33 18.26
N LEU A 203 11.62 -8.44 18.77
CA LEU A 203 12.06 -7.20 19.41
C LEU A 203 13.09 -7.58 20.49
N GLU A 204 14.29 -7.02 20.42
CA GLU A 204 15.35 -7.28 21.39
C GLU A 204 14.84 -6.99 22.80
N ASN A 205 15.17 -7.88 23.75
CA ASN A 205 14.73 -7.85 25.15
C ASN A 205 15.30 -6.62 25.91
N THR A 206 14.87 -5.41 25.57
CA THR A 206 15.10 -4.22 26.37
C THR A 206 13.99 -4.10 27.41
N LEU A 207 14.35 -4.05 28.68
CA LEU A 207 13.39 -3.81 29.77
C LEU A 207 12.84 -2.37 29.65
N PRO A 208 11.53 -2.17 29.88
CA PRO A 208 10.95 -0.83 29.87
C PRO A 208 11.52 0.00 31.03
N VAL A 209 11.81 1.27 30.77
CA VAL A 209 12.34 2.18 31.80
C VAL A 209 11.26 3.06 32.43
N LEU A 210 10.12 3.21 31.76
CA LEU A 210 8.97 3.99 32.23
C LEU A 210 7.69 3.43 31.61
N THR A 211 6.65 3.31 32.42
CA THR A 211 5.29 3.00 31.97
C THR A 211 4.35 4.08 32.51
N ILE A 212 3.49 4.62 31.65
CA ILE A 212 2.44 5.58 32.00
C ILE A 212 1.09 5.00 31.57
N GLU A 213 0.15 4.94 32.50
CA GLU A 213 -1.21 4.48 32.23
C GLU A 213 -2.21 5.63 32.36
N LYS A 214 -3.13 5.72 31.40
CA LYS A 214 -4.22 6.70 31.40
C LYS A 214 -5.50 6.03 30.92
N THR A 215 -6.65 6.57 31.32
CA THR A 215 -7.95 6.22 30.73
C THR A 215 -8.46 7.42 29.95
N PHE A 216 -8.74 7.23 28.66
CA PHE A 216 -9.29 8.25 27.79
C PHE A 216 -10.79 8.03 27.61
N ASN A 217 -11.57 9.10 27.68
CA ASN A 217 -13.00 9.13 27.37
C ASN A 217 -13.20 9.37 25.86
N ALA A 218 -12.60 8.51 25.05
CA ALA A 218 -12.70 8.53 23.59
C ALA A 218 -12.73 7.11 23.05
N ASN A 219 -13.35 6.93 21.89
CA ASN A 219 -13.35 5.65 21.20
C ASN A 219 -11.92 5.27 20.76
N ILE A 220 -11.62 3.97 20.81
CA ILE A 220 -10.29 3.44 20.49
C ILE A 220 -9.82 3.83 19.09
N GLN A 221 -10.72 3.85 18.11
CA GLN A 221 -10.39 4.16 16.72
C GLN A 221 -10.03 5.63 16.53
N ASP A 222 -10.71 6.55 17.23
CA ASP A 222 -10.41 7.99 17.19
C ASP A 222 -9.01 8.24 17.76
N VAL A 223 -8.72 7.67 18.93
CA VAL A 223 -7.38 7.77 19.56
C VAL A 223 -6.31 7.18 18.64
N TYR A 224 -6.60 6.02 18.04
CA TYR A 224 -5.66 5.34 17.16
C TYR A 224 -5.34 6.18 15.92
N ASN A 225 -6.37 6.73 15.28
CA ASN A 225 -6.23 7.60 14.11
C ASN A 225 -5.32 8.80 14.40
N TYR A 226 -5.50 9.47 15.55
CA TYR A 226 -4.65 10.61 15.93
C TYR A 226 -3.19 10.24 16.18
N VAL A 227 -2.89 9.01 16.62
CA VAL A 227 -1.50 8.57 16.84
C VAL A 227 -0.85 8.01 15.58
N THR A 228 -1.61 7.37 14.68
CA THR A 228 -1.05 6.73 13.47
C THR A 228 -0.95 7.66 12.27
N GLU A 229 -1.88 8.60 12.11
CA GLU A 229 -1.86 9.55 11.00
C GLU A 229 -0.90 10.70 11.31
N LEU A 230 0.28 10.67 10.67
CA LEU A 230 1.37 11.62 10.95
C LEU A 230 0.94 13.08 10.74
N LYS A 231 0.01 13.34 9.81
CA LYS A 231 -0.58 14.68 9.62
C LYS A 231 -1.18 15.25 10.91
N TYR A 232 -1.72 14.43 11.81
CA TYR A 232 -2.36 14.89 13.04
C TYR A 232 -1.42 15.04 14.24
N ARG A 233 -0.15 14.64 14.12
CA ARG A 233 0.79 14.64 15.25
C ARG A 233 1.00 16.03 15.87
N HIS A 234 0.99 17.09 15.07
CA HIS A 234 1.09 18.47 15.57
C HIS A 234 -0.10 18.90 16.47
N LEU A 235 -1.23 18.19 16.41
CA LEU A 235 -2.40 18.48 17.25
C LEU A 235 -2.16 18.11 18.72
N TRP A 236 -1.37 17.07 18.99
CA TRP A 236 -1.11 16.58 20.36
C TRP A 236 0.35 16.65 20.81
N ASP A 237 1.31 16.82 19.89
CA ASP A 237 2.72 17.05 20.20
C ASP A 237 3.12 18.50 19.92
N LYS A 238 2.89 19.40 20.88
CA LYS A 238 3.08 20.86 20.71
C LYS A 238 4.54 21.30 20.54
N GLU A 239 5.50 20.41 20.75
CA GLU A 239 6.92 20.72 20.50
C GLU A 239 7.32 20.50 19.04
N VAL A 240 6.50 19.76 18.28
CA VAL A 240 6.70 19.51 16.84
C VAL A 240 6.16 20.70 16.05
N LYS A 241 7.04 21.40 15.34
CA LYS A 241 6.67 22.52 14.47
C LYS A 241 6.08 22.05 13.15
N ARG A 242 6.68 21.01 12.57
CA ARG A 242 6.21 20.33 11.37
C ARG A 242 6.80 18.92 11.31
N ILE A 243 6.24 18.10 10.45
CA ILE A 243 6.70 16.73 10.20
C ILE A 243 6.92 16.59 8.71
N GLU A 244 8.07 16.04 8.35
CA GLU A 244 8.44 15.76 6.97
C GLU A 244 8.34 14.25 6.79
N TYR A 245 7.43 13.81 5.92
CA TYR A 245 7.20 12.41 5.58
C TYR A 245 6.70 12.31 4.14
N ASP A 246 6.71 11.10 3.58
CA ASP A 246 6.17 10.85 2.25
C ASP A 246 4.64 10.77 2.30
N GLU A 247 3.97 11.89 2.00
CA GLU A 247 2.50 11.98 1.99
C GLU A 247 1.83 11.07 0.96
N SER A 248 2.58 10.54 -0.02
CA SER A 248 2.03 9.58 -0.98
C SER A 248 1.83 8.18 -0.39
N LYS A 249 2.40 7.90 0.80
CA LYS A 249 2.43 6.56 1.41
C LYS A 249 1.73 6.51 2.76
N ILE A 250 1.08 5.38 3.00
CA ILE A 250 0.47 5.06 4.30
C ILE A 250 1.54 4.69 5.31
N ASN A 251 1.39 5.23 6.53
CA ASN A 251 2.19 4.87 7.69
C ASN A 251 2.01 3.39 8.05
N ARG A 252 3.13 2.69 8.13
CA ARG A 252 3.26 1.25 8.41
C ARG A 252 4.57 0.99 9.15
N ILE A 253 4.77 -0.21 9.70
CA ILE A 253 6.04 -0.60 10.33
C ILE A 253 7.20 -0.30 9.37
N GLY A 254 8.24 0.38 9.85
CA GLY A 254 9.38 0.80 9.04
C GLY A 254 9.22 2.15 8.32
N THR A 255 8.05 2.80 8.40
CA THR A 255 7.87 4.16 7.86
C THR A 255 8.76 5.13 8.61
N GLU A 256 9.57 5.89 7.87
CA GLU A 256 10.41 6.92 8.43
C GLU A 256 9.77 8.30 8.29
N HIS A 257 9.93 9.14 9.29
CA HIS A 257 9.55 10.54 9.22
C HIS A 257 10.52 11.41 10.04
N ASN A 258 10.60 12.68 9.71
CA ASN A 258 11.45 13.64 10.38
C ASN A 258 10.62 14.67 11.15
N CYS A 259 10.76 14.68 12.47
CA CYS A 259 10.11 15.65 13.35
C CYS A 259 11.00 16.89 13.50
N VAL A 260 10.53 18.03 13.00
CA VAL A 260 11.24 19.31 13.14
C VAL A 260 10.81 19.97 14.43
N LEU A 261 11.73 20.06 15.39
CA LEU A 261 11.49 20.63 16.72
C LEU A 261 11.96 22.09 16.79
N LYS A 262 11.79 22.73 17.95
CA LYS A 262 12.42 24.04 18.23
C LYS A 262 13.95 23.94 18.21
N LEU A 263 14.49 22.82 18.66
CA LEU A 263 15.92 22.54 18.78
C LEU A 263 16.26 21.28 18.00
N GLY A 264 16.68 21.44 16.75
CA GLY A 264 17.08 20.34 15.88
C GLY A 264 15.92 19.52 15.32
N ASN A 265 16.28 18.37 14.76
CA ASN A 265 15.37 17.44 14.09
C ASN A 265 15.58 16.04 14.67
N LEU A 266 14.51 15.24 14.72
CA LEU A 266 14.58 13.83 15.13
C LEU A 266 13.98 12.96 14.04
N LYS A 267 14.77 12.02 13.52
CA LYS A 267 14.29 11.00 12.59
C LYS A 267 13.69 9.83 13.39
N PHE A 268 12.43 9.54 13.13
CA PHE A 268 11.71 8.42 13.73
C PHE A 268 11.39 7.36 12.68
N GLU A 269 11.32 6.11 13.14
CA GLU A 269 10.82 4.97 12.37
C GLU A 269 9.64 4.35 13.13
N THR A 270 8.52 4.13 12.44
CA THR A 270 7.32 3.50 12.99
C THR A 270 7.59 2.04 13.36
N ILE A 271 7.15 1.65 14.55
CA ILE A 271 7.18 0.27 15.06
C ILE A 271 5.81 -0.14 15.60
N SER A 272 5.53 -1.43 15.60
CA SER A 272 4.33 -1.99 16.23
C SER A 272 4.60 -3.41 16.68
N THR A 273 3.81 -3.91 17.62
CA THR A 273 3.87 -5.29 18.08
C THR A 273 2.51 -5.95 17.92
N PRO A 274 2.43 -7.17 17.36
CA PRO A 274 1.17 -7.88 17.22
C PRO A 274 0.44 -8.02 18.57
N SER A 275 -0.86 -7.76 18.58
CA SER A 275 -1.71 -7.99 19.74
C SER A 275 -3.12 -8.37 19.31
N SER A 276 -3.70 -9.40 19.96
CA SER A 276 -5.01 -9.92 19.60
C SER A 276 -6.17 -8.99 20.00
N ASN A 277 -6.04 -8.30 21.13
CA ASN A 277 -7.13 -7.54 21.76
C ASN A 277 -6.76 -6.07 22.01
N SER A 278 -5.73 -5.56 21.36
CA SER A 278 -5.33 -4.15 21.48
C SER A 278 -4.67 -3.65 20.22
N LEU A 279 -4.79 -2.34 19.98
CA LEU A 279 -4.03 -1.66 18.95
C LEU A 279 -2.72 -1.18 19.55
N VAL A 280 -1.61 -1.40 18.87
CA VAL A 280 -0.29 -0.98 19.35
C VAL A 280 0.38 -0.16 18.27
N TYR A 281 0.79 1.05 18.63
CA TYR A 281 1.57 1.93 17.77
C TYR A 281 2.79 2.42 18.54
N GLY A 282 3.89 2.66 17.85
CA GLY A 282 5.06 3.24 18.45
C GLY A 282 6.05 3.77 17.43
N GLU A 283 7.09 4.42 17.93
CA GLU A 283 8.19 4.92 17.11
C GLU A 283 9.51 4.63 17.83
N LYS A 284 10.59 4.54 17.07
CA LYS A 284 11.97 4.50 17.56
C LYS A 284 12.83 5.55 16.86
N THR A 285 13.87 6.01 17.53
CA THR A 285 14.88 6.93 17.00
C THR A 285 16.22 6.68 17.67
N LYS A 286 17.29 7.09 16.98
CA LYS A 286 18.67 7.13 17.51
C LYS A 286 19.18 8.56 17.69
N ASP A 287 18.37 9.55 17.32
CA ASP A 287 18.79 10.96 17.27
C ASP A 287 18.53 11.70 18.59
N MET A 288 17.90 11.04 19.56
CA MET A 288 17.57 11.66 20.84
C MET A 288 18.84 11.88 21.68
N MET A 289 19.05 13.13 22.09
CA MET A 289 20.22 13.54 22.87
C MET A 289 20.37 12.73 24.17
N PHE A 290 21.61 12.38 24.51
CA PHE A 290 22.00 11.58 25.69
C PHE A 290 21.55 10.11 25.67
N THR A 291 21.04 9.63 24.54
CA THR A 291 20.60 8.24 24.36
C THR A 291 21.30 7.61 23.15
N ASN A 292 21.52 6.30 23.16
CA ASN A 292 21.91 5.56 21.96
C ASN A 292 20.68 5.14 21.15
N ASN A 293 19.61 4.78 21.87
CA ASN A 293 18.34 4.37 21.30
C ASN A 293 17.21 4.85 22.20
N TYR A 294 16.16 5.38 21.58
CA TYR A 294 14.90 5.70 22.23
C TYR A 294 13.76 5.07 21.43
N SER A 295 12.85 4.39 22.12
CA SER A 295 11.60 3.96 21.51
C SER A 295 10.46 3.99 22.52
N TYR A 296 9.25 4.04 22.00
CA TYR A 296 8.05 3.96 22.82
C TYR A 296 6.97 3.16 22.11
N LEU A 297 6.07 2.56 22.90
CA LEU A 297 4.89 1.86 22.44
C LEU A 297 3.66 2.41 23.19
N ILE A 298 2.64 2.81 22.44
CA ILE A 298 1.32 3.16 22.93
C ILE A 298 0.40 1.98 22.64
N LYS A 299 -0.03 1.29 23.70
CA LYS A 299 -1.02 0.22 23.64
C LYS A 299 -2.40 0.78 23.98
N LEU A 300 -3.37 0.55 23.10
CA LEU A 300 -4.76 0.97 23.25
C LEU A 300 -5.65 -0.26 23.48
N GLN A 301 -6.35 -0.29 24.61
CA GLN A 301 -7.30 -1.34 24.95
C GLN A 301 -8.70 -0.76 25.11
N LYS A 302 -9.67 -1.30 24.36
CA LYS A 302 -11.07 -0.90 24.47
C LYS A 302 -11.61 -1.33 25.83
N LYS A 303 -12.09 -0.39 26.64
CA LYS A 303 -12.83 -0.68 27.89
C LYS A 303 -14.33 -0.74 27.62
N ASN A 304 -14.85 0.19 26.83
CA ASN A 304 -16.21 0.22 26.31
C ASN A 304 -16.24 1.05 25.00
N GLU A 305 -17.42 1.31 24.42
CA GLU A 305 -17.54 2.03 23.14
C GLU A 305 -16.91 3.44 23.13
N ASN A 306 -16.87 4.14 24.26
CA ASN A 306 -16.38 5.52 24.36
C ASN A 306 -15.23 5.68 25.36
N THR A 307 -14.58 4.58 25.76
CA THR A 307 -13.52 4.61 26.75
C THR A 307 -12.40 3.67 26.37
N THR A 308 -11.18 4.21 26.35
CA THR A 308 -9.97 3.50 25.93
C THR A 308 -8.93 3.57 27.03
N GLN A 309 -8.38 2.44 27.43
CA GLN A 309 -7.21 2.37 28.28
C GLN A 309 -5.96 2.57 27.43
N ILE A 310 -5.10 3.48 27.86
CA ILE A 310 -3.82 3.79 27.22
C ILE A 310 -2.72 3.32 28.14
N THR A 311 -1.81 2.50 27.61
CA THR A 311 -0.56 2.14 28.26
C THR A 311 0.60 2.57 27.37
N LEU A 312 1.30 3.62 27.78
CA LEU A 312 2.53 4.06 27.15
C LEU A 312 3.71 3.37 27.84
N THR A 313 4.52 2.66 27.08
CA THR A 313 5.74 2.00 27.53
C THR A 313 6.94 2.61 26.82
N ILE A 314 7.95 3.03 27.57
CA ILE A 314 9.15 3.68 27.03
C ILE A 314 10.39 2.81 27.26
N TYR A 315 11.21 2.71 26.22
CA TYR A 315 12.51 2.05 26.22
C TYR A 315 13.59 3.09 25.92
N LEU A 316 14.60 3.17 26.77
CA LEU A 316 15.71 4.12 26.63
C LEU A 316 17.01 3.39 26.93
N ASP A 317 17.93 3.46 25.99
CA ASP A 317 19.33 3.11 26.19
C ASP A 317 20.17 4.38 26.29
N PHE A 318 20.86 4.57 27.41
CA PHE A 318 21.60 5.80 27.70
C PHE A 318 23.03 5.71 27.17
N ASN A 319 23.54 6.81 26.61
CA ASN A 319 24.98 6.92 26.36
C ASN A 319 25.74 7.21 27.66
N THR A 320 27.06 7.34 27.58
CA THR A 320 27.92 7.55 28.75
C THR A 320 27.50 8.76 29.58
N ILE A 321 27.22 9.89 28.94
CA ILE A 321 26.76 11.13 29.59
C ILE A 321 25.36 10.94 30.17
N GLY A 322 24.44 10.37 29.39
CA GLY A 322 23.05 10.15 29.80
C GLY A 322 22.92 9.27 31.03
N THR A 323 23.84 8.33 31.22
CA THR A 323 23.87 7.45 32.41
C THR A 323 24.06 8.25 33.70
N PHE A 324 24.86 9.32 33.69
CA PHE A 324 25.08 10.18 34.86
C PHE A 324 23.85 11.02 35.22
N ILE A 325 23.05 11.42 34.22
CA ILE A 325 21.87 12.28 34.39
C ILE A 325 20.54 11.53 34.17
N LYS A 326 20.56 10.20 34.30
CA LYS A 326 19.41 9.30 34.02
C LYS A 326 18.13 9.73 34.74
N SER A 327 18.20 10.01 36.04
CA SER A 327 17.01 10.42 36.82
C SER A 327 16.37 11.70 36.28
N THR A 328 17.20 12.67 35.87
CA THR A 328 16.74 13.94 35.29
C THR A 328 16.10 13.73 33.93
N ILE A 329 16.72 12.92 33.06
CA ILE A 329 16.15 12.60 31.75
C ILE A 329 14.81 11.87 31.91
N LEU A 330 14.71 10.88 32.79
CA LEU A 330 13.47 10.15 33.02
C LEU A 330 12.34 11.05 33.55
N LYS A 331 12.64 11.98 34.46
CA LYS A 331 11.66 12.99 34.92
C LYS A 331 11.20 13.89 33.78
N MET A 332 12.12 14.35 32.92
CA MET A 332 11.81 15.19 31.77
C MET A 332 10.93 14.45 30.75
N VAL A 333 11.31 13.22 30.39
CA VAL A 333 10.57 12.35 29.45
C VAL A 333 9.18 12.04 30.00
N SER A 334 9.06 11.73 31.30
CA SER A 334 7.78 11.50 31.96
C SER A 334 6.88 12.72 31.90
N LYS A 335 7.40 13.91 32.22
CA LYS A 335 6.65 15.18 32.14
C LYS A 335 6.20 15.47 30.70
N MET A 336 7.09 15.32 29.74
CA MET A 336 6.81 15.51 28.31
C MET A 336 5.66 14.60 27.86
N TRP A 337 5.72 13.30 28.17
CA TRP A 337 4.69 12.36 27.75
C TRP A 337 3.35 12.54 28.46
N ASN A 338 3.33 12.91 29.73
CA ASN A 338 2.08 13.26 30.40
C ASN A 338 1.39 14.43 29.67
N TYR A 339 2.15 15.47 29.31
CA TYR A 339 1.61 16.60 28.55
C TYR A 339 1.10 16.20 27.16
N LYS A 340 1.84 15.36 26.42
CA LYS A 340 1.41 14.83 25.11
C LYS A 340 0.12 14.00 25.23
N LEU A 341 0.04 13.10 26.20
CA LEU A 341 -1.13 12.25 26.42
C LEU A 341 -2.35 13.06 26.86
N GLU A 342 -2.18 14.13 27.64
CA GLU A 342 -3.27 15.05 27.98
C GLU A 342 -3.85 15.74 26.75
N HIS A 343 -3.01 16.25 25.85
CA HIS A 343 -3.47 16.88 24.61
C HIS A 343 -4.12 15.86 23.67
N LEU A 344 -3.52 14.68 23.53
CA LEU A 344 -4.10 13.59 22.74
C LEU A 344 -5.48 13.21 23.26
N HIS A 345 -5.67 13.15 24.58
CA HIS A 345 -6.96 12.87 25.20
C HIS A 345 -8.00 13.95 24.84
N GLU A 346 -7.65 15.22 24.96
CA GLU A 346 -8.57 16.33 24.68
C GLU A 346 -9.00 16.38 23.20
N ILE A 347 -8.08 16.21 22.26
CA ILE A 347 -8.44 16.19 20.82
C ILE A 347 -9.25 14.94 20.45
N SER A 348 -8.99 13.81 21.12
CA SER A 348 -9.71 12.56 20.87
C SER A 348 -11.16 12.61 21.37
N LYS A 349 -11.46 13.43 22.39
CA LYS A 349 -12.84 13.65 22.86
C LYS A 349 -13.66 14.48 21.87
N ASN A 350 -13.06 15.55 21.35
CA ASN A 350 -13.80 16.63 20.71
C ASN A 350 -14.02 16.45 19.21
N LYS A 351 -13.61 15.30 18.63
CA LYS A 351 -13.70 14.98 17.19
C LYS A 351 -13.55 16.23 16.32
N ILE A 352 -12.36 16.82 16.35
CA ILE A 352 -12.08 17.98 15.51
C ILE A 352 -12.29 17.51 14.06
N GLN A 353 -13.37 18.01 13.44
CA GLN A 353 -13.74 17.76 12.04
C GLN A 353 -12.75 18.42 11.10
#